data_AF-A0A0P9TQ38-F1
#
_entry.id   AF-A0A0P9TQ38-F1
#
_cell.length_a   1.000
_cell.length_b   1.000
_cell.length_c   1.000
_cell.angle_alpha   90.00
_cell.angle_beta   90.00
_cell.angle_gamma   90.00
#
_symmetry.space_group_name_H-M   'P 1'
#
loop_
_entity.id
_entity.type
_entity.pdbx_description
1 polymer ?
#
loop_
_entity_poly.entity_id
_entity_poly.type
_entity_poly.pdbx_seq_one_letter_code
_entity_poly.pdbx_strand_id
1 'polypeptide(L)'
;MQPEVSVDKHAVQIISLVSIGAHPTSGRARRAEQDARAVELGLQLAGDNLQVLHAGNAEEPALRAYLGMGLNELHVLEQPEGADALVALTDYLRDSAAQVVLAGSQAETGEGSGMLPFLLAERLGWSLVTGLAEVESLNNGTAVVLQALPRGSSAEGPPAVSGHCG
;
A
#
# COMPACT_ATOMS: atom_id res chain seq x y z
N MET A 1 31.42 -5.02 -13.95
CA MET A 1 30.48 -6.07 -13.49
C MET A 1 29.48 -5.39 -12.60
N GLN A 2 28.31 -5.05 -13.14
CA GLN A 2 27.18 -4.60 -12.32
C GLN A 2 26.62 -5.84 -11.61
N PRO A 3 26.30 -5.79 -10.32
CA PRO A 3 25.60 -6.89 -9.68
C PRO A 3 24.20 -6.95 -10.28
N GLU A 4 23.86 -8.08 -10.91
CA GLU A 4 22.48 -8.40 -11.25
C GLU A 4 21.71 -8.57 -9.94
N VAL A 5 20.87 -7.58 -9.62
CA VAL A 5 19.96 -7.63 -8.48
C VAL A 5 18.87 -8.64 -8.83
N SER A 6 19.13 -9.90 -8.52
CA SER A 6 18.12 -10.95 -8.51
C SER A 6 17.22 -10.70 -7.31
N VAL A 7 16.15 -9.93 -7.51
CA VAL A 7 15.02 -9.97 -6.59
C VAL A 7 14.42 -11.37 -6.76
N ASP A 8 14.49 -12.20 -5.72
CA ASP A 8 13.68 -13.41 -5.63
C ASP A 8 12.21 -12.98 -5.54
N LYS A 9 11.62 -12.61 -6.69
CA LYS A 9 10.25 -12.09 -6.88
C LYS A 9 9.16 -13.05 -6.38
N HIS A 10 9.51 -14.24 -5.91
CA HIS A 10 8.60 -15.37 -5.75
C HIS A 10 8.19 -15.74 -4.32
N ALA A 11 8.54 -14.97 -3.28
CA ALA A 11 8.18 -15.37 -1.90
C ALA A 11 7.58 -14.28 -1.00
N VAL A 12 7.42 -13.05 -1.47
CA VAL A 12 6.90 -11.95 -0.63
C VAL A 12 5.38 -11.89 -0.69
N GLN A 13 4.75 -11.96 0.48
CA GLN A 13 3.32 -11.70 0.63
C GLN A 13 3.08 -10.20 0.81
N ILE A 14 2.55 -9.56 -0.24
CA ILE A 14 2.28 -8.13 -0.27
C ILE A 14 0.77 -7.90 -0.27
N ILE A 15 0.31 -7.03 0.63
CA ILE A 15 -1.07 -6.53 0.65
C ILE A 15 -1.06 -5.04 0.29
N SER A 16 -1.88 -4.63 -0.67
CA SER A 16 -2.14 -3.21 -0.95
C SER A 16 -3.49 -2.80 -0.38
N LEU A 17 -3.49 -1.77 0.46
CA LEU A 17 -4.70 -1.19 1.02
C LEU A 17 -5.30 -0.19 0.04
N VAL A 18 -6.61 -0.29 -0.20
CA VAL A 18 -7.33 0.61 -1.11
C VAL A 18 -8.56 1.22 -0.45
N SER A 19 -8.83 2.46 -0.83
CA SER A 19 -9.92 3.29 -0.34
C SER A 19 -10.67 3.95 -1.49
N ILE A 20 -11.78 4.58 -1.14
CA ILE A 20 -12.61 5.33 -2.09
C ILE A 20 -12.13 6.77 -2.09
N GLY A 21 -11.71 7.23 -3.26
CA GLY A 21 -11.38 8.62 -3.50
C GLY A 21 -12.58 9.40 -4.04
N ALA A 22 -12.41 10.71 -4.14
CA ALA A 22 -13.38 11.59 -4.76
C ALA A 22 -12.71 12.42 -5.86
N HIS A 23 -13.41 12.65 -6.96
CA HIS A 23 -12.92 13.55 -7.99
C HIS A 23 -12.93 14.99 -7.46
N PRO A 24 -11.80 15.73 -7.52
CA PRO A 24 -11.66 17.03 -6.83
C PRO A 24 -12.67 18.08 -7.30
N THR A 25 -13.06 18.02 -8.58
CA THR A 25 -14.02 18.98 -9.16
C THR A 25 -15.48 18.54 -9.03
N SER A 26 -15.78 17.23 -9.12
CA SER A 26 -17.17 16.75 -9.25
C SER A 26 -17.67 16.01 -8.01
N GLY A 27 -16.80 15.71 -7.04
CA GLY A 27 -17.12 14.94 -5.83
C GLY A 27 -17.47 13.48 -6.08
N ARG A 28 -17.48 13.02 -7.34
CA ARG A 28 -17.85 11.66 -7.70
C ARG A 28 -16.84 10.65 -7.16
N ALA A 29 -17.35 9.56 -6.59
CA ALA A 29 -16.52 8.45 -6.13
C ALA A 29 -15.64 7.90 -7.27
N ARG A 30 -14.40 7.61 -6.94
CA ARG A 30 -13.39 7.02 -7.82
C ARG A 30 -12.39 6.20 -6.99
N ARG A 31 -11.53 5.41 -7.63
CA ARG A 31 -10.33 4.90 -6.96
C ARG A 31 -9.50 6.09 -6.44
N ALA A 32 -9.03 6.01 -5.20
CA ALA A 32 -8.07 6.98 -4.67
C ALA A 32 -6.76 6.88 -5.47
N GLU A 33 -6.21 8.04 -5.86
CA GLU A 33 -5.05 8.10 -6.75
C GLU A 33 -3.80 7.56 -6.09
N GLN A 34 -3.61 7.81 -4.80
CA GLN A 34 -2.44 7.33 -4.07
C GLN A 34 -2.49 5.82 -3.86
N ASP A 35 -3.67 5.28 -3.57
CA ASP A 35 -3.87 3.84 -3.44
C ASP A 35 -3.69 3.13 -4.78
N ALA A 36 -4.14 3.75 -5.88
CA ALA A 36 -3.87 3.25 -7.21
C ALA A 36 -2.35 3.11 -7.48
N ARG A 37 -1.54 4.09 -7.09
CA ARG A 37 -0.08 4.00 -7.22
C ARG A 37 0.50 2.88 -6.34
N ALA A 38 -0.04 2.69 -5.13
CA ALA A 38 0.34 1.58 -4.26
C ALA A 38 0.01 0.21 -4.88
N VAL A 39 -1.13 0.09 -5.57
CA VAL A 39 -1.51 -1.12 -6.31
C VAL A 39 -0.58 -1.36 -7.51
N GLU A 40 -0.25 -0.31 -8.26
CA GLU A 40 0.69 -0.40 -9.39
C GLU A 40 2.08 -0.92 -8.93
N LEU A 41 2.60 -0.39 -7.83
CA LEU A 41 3.84 -0.88 -7.24
C LEU A 41 3.70 -2.33 -6.76
N GLY A 42 2.60 -2.67 -6.09
CA GLY A 42 2.32 -4.04 -5.66
C GLY A 42 2.32 -5.04 -6.83
N LEU A 43 1.72 -4.68 -7.96
CA LEU A 43 1.66 -5.50 -9.16
C LEU A 43 3.05 -5.70 -9.78
N GLN A 44 3.91 -4.67 -9.75
CA GLN A 44 5.30 -4.79 -10.23
C GLN A 44 6.14 -5.74 -9.37
N LEU A 45 5.84 -5.82 -8.07
CA LEU A 45 6.61 -6.59 -7.09
C LEU A 45 6.11 -8.04 -6.96
N ALA A 46 4.80 -8.24 -6.84
CA ALA A 46 4.19 -9.55 -6.56
C ALA A 46 3.42 -10.15 -7.74
N GLY A 47 3.17 -9.38 -8.80
CA GLY A 47 2.36 -9.82 -9.94
C GLY A 47 0.98 -10.33 -9.50
N ASP A 48 0.63 -11.53 -9.95
CA ASP A 48 -0.63 -12.19 -9.61
C ASP A 48 -0.80 -12.56 -8.13
N ASN A 49 0.29 -12.54 -7.35
CA ASN A 49 0.26 -12.81 -5.91
C ASN A 49 -0.09 -11.57 -5.06
N LEU A 50 -0.28 -10.40 -5.69
CA LEU A 50 -0.70 -9.21 -4.96
C LEU A 50 -2.10 -9.41 -4.39
N GLN A 51 -2.22 -9.29 -3.08
CA GLN A 51 -3.52 -9.16 -2.42
C GLN A 51 -3.90 -7.69 -2.32
N VAL A 52 -5.17 -7.38 -2.57
CA VAL A 52 -5.71 -6.02 -2.44
C VAL A 52 -6.88 -6.05 -1.48
N LEU A 53 -6.84 -5.15 -0.50
CA LEU A 53 -7.75 -5.14 0.64
C LEU A 53 -8.43 -3.78 0.79
N HIS A 54 -9.76 -3.80 0.88
CA HIS A 54 -10.58 -2.65 1.23
C HIS A 54 -11.29 -2.93 2.57
N ALA A 55 -11.45 -1.90 3.41
CA ALA A 55 -12.32 -1.95 4.58
C ALA A 55 -13.46 -0.95 4.38
N GLY A 56 -14.69 -1.43 4.20
CA GLY A 56 -15.82 -0.58 3.83
C GLY A 56 -16.95 -1.32 3.12
N ASN A 57 -17.69 -0.61 2.28
CA ASN A 57 -18.83 -1.16 1.54
C ASN A 57 -18.36 -1.97 0.33
N ALA A 58 -18.66 -3.28 0.30
CA ALA A 58 -18.32 -4.16 -0.81
C ALA A 58 -19.07 -3.84 -2.11
N GLU A 59 -20.23 -3.18 -2.02
CA GLU A 59 -21.05 -2.80 -3.17
C GLU A 59 -20.59 -1.48 -3.83
N GLU A 60 -19.56 -0.82 -3.30
CA GLU A 60 -19.09 0.47 -3.81
C GLU A 60 -18.60 0.36 -5.27
N PRO A 61 -19.27 1.03 -6.23
CA PRO A 61 -18.93 0.91 -7.65
C PRO A 61 -17.50 1.35 -7.98
N ALA A 62 -16.93 2.29 -7.22
CA ALA A 62 -15.56 2.75 -7.42
C ALA A 62 -14.50 1.64 -7.25
N LEU A 63 -14.80 0.57 -6.50
CA LEU A 63 -13.88 -0.57 -6.33
C LEU A 63 -13.58 -1.29 -7.65
N ARG A 64 -14.51 -1.28 -8.60
CA ARG A 64 -14.32 -1.90 -9.93
C ARG A 64 -13.16 -1.27 -10.71
N ALA A 65 -12.83 -0.01 -10.43
CA ALA A 65 -11.71 0.66 -11.06
C ALA A 65 -10.35 0.05 -10.66
N TYR A 66 -10.24 -0.55 -9.47
CA TYR A 66 -9.04 -1.27 -9.04
C TYR A 66 -8.91 -2.61 -9.77
N LEU A 67 -10.00 -3.36 -9.93
CA LEU A 67 -9.99 -4.62 -10.69
C LEU A 67 -9.51 -4.42 -12.13
N GLY A 68 -9.85 -3.29 -12.74
CA GLY A 68 -9.38 -2.90 -14.08
C GLY A 68 -7.87 -2.64 -14.20
N MET A 69 -7.11 -2.71 -13.11
CA MET A 69 -5.65 -2.50 -13.09
C MET A 69 -4.84 -3.79 -13.33
N GLY A 70 -5.52 -4.94 -13.49
CA GLY A 70 -4.88 -6.25 -13.65
C GLY A 70 -4.88 -7.08 -12.36
N LEU A 71 -5.80 -6.79 -11.43
CA LEU A 71 -6.00 -7.60 -10.23
C LEU A 71 -6.88 -8.81 -10.55
N ASN A 72 -6.53 -9.97 -10.00
CA ASN A 72 -7.38 -11.17 -10.07
C ASN A 72 -8.60 -11.04 -9.15
N GLU A 73 -8.41 -10.42 -7.98
CA GLU A 73 -9.44 -10.24 -6.97
C GLU A 73 -9.17 -9.00 -6.11
N LEU A 74 -10.21 -8.55 -5.41
CA LEU A 74 -10.15 -7.49 -4.40
C LEU A 74 -10.96 -7.98 -3.21
N HIS A 75 -10.32 -8.06 -2.05
CA HIS A 75 -10.93 -8.51 -0.80
C HIS A 75 -11.54 -7.32 -0.09
N VAL A 76 -12.75 -7.49 0.44
CA VAL A 76 -13.44 -6.45 1.21
C VAL A 76 -13.73 -6.96 2.61
N LEU A 77 -13.17 -6.28 3.61
CA LEU A 77 -13.63 -6.37 4.98
C LEU A 77 -14.86 -5.47 5.07
N GLU A 78 -16.03 -6.09 5.06
CA GLU A 78 -17.29 -5.35 5.11
C GLU A 78 -17.39 -4.58 6.43
N GLN A 79 -17.57 -3.26 6.35
CA GLN A 79 -17.65 -2.38 7.50
C GLN A 79 -18.86 -1.45 7.38
N PRO A 80 -19.59 -1.18 8.48
CA PRO A 80 -20.65 -0.19 8.46
C PRO A 80 -20.10 1.22 8.20
N GLU A 81 -20.94 2.10 7.67
CA GLU A 81 -20.57 3.50 7.45
C GLU A 81 -20.12 4.16 8.77
N GLY A 82 -18.97 4.84 8.72
CA GLY A 82 -18.38 5.50 9.90
C GLY A 82 -17.65 4.56 10.87
N ALA A 83 -17.51 3.28 10.56
CA ALA A 83 -16.66 2.37 11.33
C ALA A 83 -15.18 2.77 11.25
N ASP A 84 -14.44 2.51 12.33
CA ASP A 84 -12.99 2.66 12.34
C ASP A 84 -12.32 1.49 11.60
N ALA A 85 -11.98 1.74 10.34
CA ALA A 85 -11.27 0.79 9.49
C ALA A 85 -9.95 0.30 10.10
N LEU A 86 -9.30 1.10 10.95
CA LEU A 86 -8.00 0.74 11.53
C LEU A 86 -8.09 -0.53 12.39
N VAL A 87 -9.20 -0.73 13.12
CA VAL A 87 -9.39 -1.93 13.95
C VAL A 87 -9.46 -3.17 13.06
N ALA A 88 -10.38 -3.17 12.08
CA ALA A 88 -10.58 -4.30 11.18
C ALA A 88 -9.31 -4.65 10.37
N LEU A 89 -8.60 -3.63 9.87
CA LEU A 89 -7.35 -3.82 9.14
C LEU A 89 -6.24 -4.36 10.04
N THR A 90 -6.13 -3.88 11.29
CA THR A 90 -5.11 -4.39 12.23
C THR A 90 -5.35 -5.87 12.51
N ASP A 91 -6.59 -6.25 12.81
CA ASP A 91 -6.93 -7.63 13.15
C ASP A 91 -6.68 -8.56 11.96
N TYR A 92 -7.12 -8.17 10.76
CA TYR A 92 -6.86 -8.93 9.54
C TYR A 92 -5.37 -9.12 9.27
N LEU A 93 -4.57 -8.05 9.39
CA LEU A 93 -3.14 -8.10 9.07
C LEU A 93 -2.34 -8.92 10.06
N ARG A 94 -2.73 -8.94 11.35
CA ARG A 94 -2.09 -9.79 12.37
C ARG A 94 -2.23 -11.28 12.07
N ASP A 95 -3.38 -11.68 11.54
CA ASP A 95 -3.66 -13.08 11.20
C ASP A 95 -3.25 -13.43 9.76
N SER A 96 -2.81 -12.45 8.98
CA SER A 96 -2.33 -12.63 7.62
C SER A 96 -0.86 -13.08 7.57
N ALA A 97 -0.43 -13.64 6.45
CA ALA A 97 0.97 -13.93 6.17
C ALA A 97 1.72 -12.75 5.55
N ALA A 98 1.15 -11.54 5.57
CA ALA A 98 1.71 -10.38 4.91
C ALA A 98 3.04 -9.96 5.54
N GLN A 99 4.01 -9.67 4.70
CA GLN A 99 5.34 -9.17 5.09
C GLN A 99 5.50 -7.68 4.73
N VAL A 100 4.72 -7.21 3.74
CA VAL A 100 4.70 -5.83 3.28
C VAL A 100 3.26 -5.38 3.10
N VAL A 101 2.93 -4.23 3.66
CA VAL A 101 1.67 -3.53 3.41
C VAL A 101 1.98 -2.24 2.67
N LEU A 102 1.36 -2.05 1.51
CA LEU A 102 1.40 -0.83 0.72
C LEU A 102 0.12 -0.04 0.97
N ALA A 103 0.24 1.26 1.23
CA ALA A 103 -0.91 2.14 1.44
C ALA A 103 -0.63 3.51 0.80
N GLY A 104 -1.69 4.18 0.34
CA GLY A 104 -1.60 5.60 0.00
C GLY A 104 -1.20 6.43 1.22
N SER A 105 -0.45 7.51 0.98
CA SER A 105 0.01 8.37 2.08
C SER A 105 -1.13 9.12 2.78
N GLN A 106 -2.22 9.40 2.08
CA GLN A 106 -3.44 10.02 2.60
C GLN A 106 -4.69 9.53 1.87
N ALA A 107 -5.76 9.34 2.63
CA ALA A 107 -7.09 9.11 2.07
C ALA A 107 -7.66 10.42 1.51
N GLU A 108 -8.33 10.35 0.35
CA GLU A 108 -8.96 11.51 -0.29
C GLU A 108 -10.37 11.79 0.25
N THR A 109 -10.98 10.83 0.92
CA THR A 109 -12.31 10.93 1.56
C THR A 109 -12.27 10.32 2.97
N GLY A 110 -13.26 10.63 3.81
CA GLY A 110 -13.28 10.24 5.23
C GLY A 110 -12.49 11.20 6.12
N GLU A 111 -11.95 10.73 7.25
CA GLU A 111 -11.16 11.58 8.17
C GLU A 111 -9.93 12.23 7.50
N GLY A 112 -9.45 11.69 6.37
CA GLY A 112 -8.45 12.34 5.50
C GLY A 112 -7.12 12.65 6.21
N SER A 113 -6.91 12.13 7.41
CA SER A 113 -5.83 12.53 8.30
C SER A 113 -4.46 12.04 7.83
N GLY A 114 -4.42 11.04 6.94
CA GLY A 114 -3.19 10.35 6.55
C GLY A 114 -2.56 9.53 7.66
N MET A 115 -3.24 9.37 8.79
CA MET A 115 -2.69 8.71 9.98
C MET A 115 -2.79 7.18 9.92
N LEU A 116 -3.66 6.63 9.07
CA LEU A 116 -3.92 5.19 9.02
C LEU A 116 -2.62 4.37 8.86
N PRO A 117 -1.71 4.64 7.89
CA PRO A 117 -0.47 3.87 7.77
C PRO A 117 0.41 3.92 9.01
N PHE A 118 0.48 5.08 9.68
CA PHE A 118 1.28 5.26 10.89
C PHE A 118 0.71 4.48 12.08
N LEU A 119 -0.60 4.58 12.29
CA LEU A 119 -1.28 3.88 13.38
C LEU A 119 -1.28 2.37 13.17
N LEU A 120 -1.36 1.92 11.92
CA LEU A 120 -1.28 0.51 11.56
C LEU A 120 0.12 -0.04 11.89
N ALA A 121 1.18 0.65 11.47
CA ALA A 121 2.55 0.28 11.78
C ALA A 121 2.80 0.22 13.29
N GLU A 122 2.30 1.21 14.05
CA GLU A 122 2.39 1.22 15.51
C GLU A 122 1.69 0.01 16.14
N ARG A 123 0.45 -0.31 15.73
CA ARG A 123 -0.34 -1.42 16.28
C ARG A 123 0.19 -2.80 15.92
N LEU A 124 0.83 -2.94 14.77
CA LEU A 124 1.45 -4.18 14.31
C LEU A 124 2.90 -4.33 14.83
N GLY A 125 3.51 -3.25 15.31
CA GLY A 125 4.93 -3.22 15.67
C GLY A 125 5.84 -3.31 14.44
N TRP A 126 5.36 -2.86 13.28
CA TRP A 126 6.05 -2.95 12.00
C TRP A 126 6.82 -1.67 11.66
N SER A 127 7.85 -1.80 10.83
CA SER A 127 8.59 -0.65 10.30
C SER A 127 7.74 0.13 9.28
N LEU A 128 7.73 1.46 9.39
CA LEU A 128 7.08 2.34 8.42
C LEU A 128 8.11 3.03 7.54
N VAL A 129 7.91 2.98 6.22
CA VAL A 129 8.67 3.76 5.23
C VAL A 129 7.71 4.66 4.45
N THR A 130 8.03 5.95 4.35
CA THR A 130 7.24 6.93 3.62
C THR A 130 7.87 7.29 2.28
N GLY A 131 7.08 7.73 1.30
CA GLY A 131 7.61 8.19 0.01
C GLY A 131 8.32 7.10 -0.80
N LEU A 132 7.87 5.86 -0.71
CA LEU A 132 8.40 4.73 -1.47
C LEU A 132 8.30 5.00 -2.98
N ALA A 133 9.44 5.04 -3.66
CA ALA A 133 9.53 5.17 -5.11
C ALA A 133 9.67 3.79 -5.77
N GLU A 134 10.50 2.93 -5.19
CA GLU A 134 10.82 1.61 -5.73
C GLU A 134 11.32 0.70 -4.61
N VAL A 135 11.12 -0.62 -4.75
CA VAL A 135 11.72 -1.63 -3.87
C VAL A 135 12.82 -2.32 -4.67
N GLU A 136 14.08 -2.12 -4.27
CA GLU A 136 15.24 -2.70 -4.95
C GLU A 136 15.41 -4.17 -4.61
N SER A 137 15.19 -4.55 -3.35
CA SER A 137 15.26 -5.94 -2.93
C SER A 137 14.46 -6.21 -1.66
N LEU A 138 14.01 -7.44 -1.51
CA LEU A 138 13.37 -7.94 -0.30
C LEU A 138 13.95 -9.31 0.04
N ASN A 139 14.77 -9.40 1.08
CA ASN A 139 15.49 -10.62 1.46
C ASN A 139 15.47 -10.80 2.98
N ASN A 140 15.13 -12.00 3.46
CA ASN A 140 15.20 -12.38 4.88
C ASN A 140 14.61 -11.35 5.87
N GLY A 141 13.40 -10.86 5.59
CA GLY A 141 12.75 -9.85 6.42
C GLY A 141 13.43 -8.48 6.35
N THR A 142 14.20 -8.18 5.31
CA THR A 142 14.82 -6.87 5.09
C THR A 142 14.45 -6.35 3.70
N ALA A 143 13.92 -5.14 3.66
CA ALA A 143 13.60 -4.42 2.44
C ALA A 143 14.65 -3.34 2.17
N VAL A 144 15.22 -3.33 0.97
CA VAL A 144 15.99 -2.18 0.46
C VAL A 144 15.08 -1.43 -0.49
N VAL A 145 14.85 -0.16 -0.19
CA VAL A 145 13.89 0.65 -0.92
C VAL A 145 14.47 2.02 -1.29
N LEU A 146 14.04 2.51 -2.44
CA LEU A 146 14.29 3.88 -2.88
C LEU A 146 13.16 4.76 -2.39
N GLN A 147 13.50 5.80 -1.64
CA GLN A 147 12.56 6.84 -1.26
C GLN A 147 12.68 8.02 -2.23
N ALA A 148 11.53 8.50 -2.70
CA ALA A 148 11.44 9.79 -3.36
C ALA A 148 11.74 10.89 -2.35
N LEU A 149 12.80 11.67 -2.59
CA LEU A 149 13.12 12.82 -1.76
C LEU A 149 12.00 13.87 -1.83
N PRO A 150 11.60 14.49 -0.69
CA PRO A 150 10.79 15.69 -0.70
C PRO A 150 11.51 16.74 -1.55
N ARG A 151 10.81 17.37 -2.50
CA ARG A 151 11.41 18.36 -3.41
C ARG A 151 11.89 19.57 -2.59
N GLY A 152 13.15 19.55 -2.18
CA GLY A 152 13.85 20.62 -1.46
C GLY A 152 15.35 20.55 -1.74
N SER A 153 15.75 21.16 -2.85
CA SER A 153 17.11 21.66 -3.13
C SER A 153 18.30 20.68 -3.12
N SER A 154 18.71 20.31 -4.34
CA SER A 154 20.05 19.94 -4.83
C SER A 154 20.89 18.82 -4.16
N ALA A 155 21.20 17.86 -5.03
CA ALA A 155 22.35 16.96 -5.08
C ALA A 155 22.25 15.58 -4.40
N GLU A 156 22.69 14.60 -5.19
CA GLU A 156 22.84 13.16 -4.93
C GLU A 156 21.56 12.31 -4.95
N GLY A 157 21.71 11.13 -5.54
CA GLY A 157 20.61 10.20 -5.85
C GLY A 157 19.87 9.71 -4.60
N PRO A 158 18.75 8.99 -4.80
CA PRO A 158 17.93 8.53 -3.69
C PRO A 158 18.77 7.67 -2.73
N PRO A 159 18.76 7.94 -1.41
CA PRO A 159 19.38 7.04 -0.45
C PRO A 159 18.56 5.75 -0.38
N ALA A 160 19.24 4.61 -0.55
CA ALA A 160 18.65 3.31 -0.23
C ALA A 160 18.45 3.23 1.30
N VAL A 161 17.20 3.10 1.75
CA VAL A 161 16.88 2.86 3.16
C VAL A 161 16.60 1.38 3.37
N SER A 162 17.13 0.83 4.47
CA SER A 162 16.90 -0.55 4.87
C SER A 162 15.86 -0.60 5.99
N GLY A 163 14.74 -1.28 5.77
CA GLY A 163 13.70 -1.52 6.77
C GLY A 163 13.58 -3.01 7.11
N HIS A 164 13.25 -3.35 8.36
CA HIS A 164 12.99 -4.73 8.77
C HIS A 164 11.49 -5.04 8.59
N CYS A 165 11.17 -6.05 7.78
CA CYS A 165 9.84 -6.63 7.60
C CYS A 165 9.61 -7.65 8.73
N GLY A 166 8.49 -7.51 9.43
CA GLY A 166 8.09 -8.37 10.55
C GLY A 166 7.45 -9.68 10.11
#